data_AF-A0A842L2L8-F1
#
_entry.id   AF-A0A842L2L8-F1
#
_cell.length_a   1.000
_cell.length_b   1.000
_cell.length_c   1.000
_cell.angle_alpha   90.00
_cell.angle_beta   90.00
_cell.angle_gamma   90.00
#
_symmetry.space_group_name_H-M   'P 1'
#
loop_
_entity.id
_entity.type
_entity.pdbx_description
1 polymer ?
#
loop_
_entity_poly.entity_id
_entity_poly.type
_entity_poly.pdbx_seq_one_letter_code
_entity_poly.pdbx_strand_id
1 'polypeptide(L)'
;MRDSLNKVRKGDRQGVTERLQAVYKAESLKEAEEALKELRVRWGEKYPKVVEKWETKASALLAFLNHPSELRRHLYTNFRAFLRK
;
A
#
# COMPACT_ATOMS: atom_id res chain seq x y z
N MET A 1 -3.80 4.58 -5.06
CA MET A 1 -2.57 5.36 -4.76
C MET A 1 -2.72 6.85 -5.06
N ARG A 2 -3.10 7.25 -6.29
CA ARG A 2 -3.25 8.67 -6.71
C ARG A 2 -4.06 9.56 -5.77
N ASP A 3 -5.24 9.12 -5.34
CA ASP A 3 -6.12 9.90 -4.45
C ASP A 3 -5.48 10.20 -3.08
N SER A 4 -4.76 9.23 -2.52
CA SER A 4 -4.05 9.38 -1.26
C SER A 4 -2.82 10.28 -1.39
N LEU A 5 -2.10 10.21 -2.51
CA LEU A 5 -0.91 11.03 -2.77
C LEU A 5 -1.24 12.51 -3.02
N ASN A 6 -2.46 12.83 -3.45
CA ASN A 6 -2.94 14.20 -3.53
C ASN A 6 -3.03 14.87 -2.15
N LYS A 7 -3.28 14.09 -1.09
CA LYS A 7 -3.35 14.59 0.29
C LYS A 7 -1.99 14.69 0.98
N VAL A 8 -0.93 14.16 0.35
CA VAL A 8 0.44 14.19 0.87
C VAL A 8 1.20 15.35 0.24
N ARG A 9 1.97 16.08 1.04
CA ARG A 9 2.83 17.17 0.57
C ARG A 9 3.83 16.64 -0.44
N LYS A 10 4.15 17.44 -1.46
CA LYS A 10 5.04 17.04 -2.57
C LYS A 10 6.38 16.42 -2.10
N GLY A 11 7.01 16.99 -1.06
CA GLY A 11 8.27 16.48 -0.51
C GLY A 11 8.16 15.14 0.21
N ASP A 12 7.00 14.83 0.79
CA ASP A 12 6.75 13.59 1.52
C ASP A 12 6.20 12.48 0.60
N ARG A 13 5.77 12.81 -0.63
CA ARG A 13 5.14 11.86 -1.57
C ARG A 13 6.04 10.67 -1.91
N GLN A 14 7.34 10.90 -2.08
CA GLN A 14 8.26 9.83 -2.48
C GLN A 14 8.38 8.79 -1.36
N GLY A 15 8.67 9.22 -0.14
CA GLY A 15 8.76 8.33 1.02
C GLY A 15 7.44 7.63 1.37
N VAL A 16 6.29 8.31 1.22
CA VAL A 16 4.98 7.66 1.36
C VAL A 16 4.76 6.63 0.25
N THR A 17 5.13 6.94 -0.99
CA THR A 17 4.96 6.01 -2.12
C THR A 17 5.77 4.75 -1.93
N GLU A 18 7.06 4.84 -1.60
CA GLU A 18 7.91 3.67 -1.39
C GLU A 18 7.37 2.73 -0.30
N ARG A 19 6.88 3.30 0.81
CA ARG A 19 6.30 2.48 1.89
C ARG A 19 4.98 1.85 1.51
N LEU A 20 4.14 2.57 0.78
CA LEU A 20 2.92 1.98 0.23
C LEU A 20 3.22 0.90 -0.80
N GLN A 21 4.27 1.05 -1.61
CA GLN A 21 4.71 0.00 -2.54
C GLN A 21 5.15 -1.26 -1.78
N ALA A 22 5.79 -1.13 -0.62
CA ALA A 22 6.16 -2.27 0.22
C ALA A 22 4.92 -3.05 0.70
N VAL A 23 3.87 -2.34 1.15
CA VAL A 23 2.58 -2.97 1.54
C VAL A 23 1.95 -3.73 0.36
N TYR A 24 2.06 -3.21 -0.86
CA TYR A 24 1.55 -3.87 -2.07
C TYR A 24 2.40 -5.01 -2.59
N LYS A 25 3.71 -4.99 -2.32
CA LYS A 25 4.65 -6.04 -2.72
C LYS A 25 4.68 -7.21 -1.74
N ALA A 26 4.14 -7.03 -0.54
CA ALA A 26 4.09 -8.09 0.46
C ALA A 26 3.38 -9.33 -0.08
N GLU A 27 4.05 -10.47 0.02
CA GLU A 27 3.54 -11.76 -0.45
C GLU A 27 2.71 -12.45 0.64
N SER A 28 2.92 -12.06 1.90
CA SER A 28 2.22 -12.59 3.07
C SER A 28 1.46 -11.51 3.85
N LEU A 29 0.39 -11.92 4.53
CA LEU A 29 -0.41 -11.06 5.41
C LEU A 29 0.47 -10.38 6.48
N LYS A 30 1.39 -11.15 7.05
CA LYS A 30 2.35 -10.69 8.06
C LYS A 30 3.30 -9.59 7.54
N GLU A 31 3.84 -9.75 6.33
CA GLU A 31 4.71 -8.75 5.71
C GLU A 31 3.97 -7.44 5.42
N ALA A 32 2.72 -7.55 4.97
CA ALA A 32 1.90 -6.37 4.69
C ALA A 32 1.52 -5.63 5.99
N GLU A 33 1.24 -6.36 7.06
CA GLU A 33 1.01 -5.77 8.39
C GLU A 33 2.27 -5.07 8.92
N GLU A 34 3.46 -5.67 8.78
CA GLU A 34 4.71 -5.01 9.19
C GLU A 34 4.96 -3.73 8.37
N ALA A 35 4.80 -3.79 7.05
CA ALA A 35 4.97 -2.62 6.19
C ALA A 35 3.95 -1.51 6.50
N LEU A 36 2.70 -1.86 6.83
CA LEU A 36 1.68 -0.90 7.30
C LEU A 36 2.05 -0.30 8.65
N LYS A 37 2.56 -1.12 9.57
CA LYS A 37 2.95 -0.68 10.90
C LYS A 37 4.08 0.34 10.80
N GLU A 38 5.06 0.10 9.94
CA GLU A 38 6.13 1.07 9.66
C GLU A 38 5.59 2.35 8.99
N LEU A 39 4.66 2.22 8.03
CA LEU A 39 3.97 3.37 7.43
C LEU A 39 3.27 4.20 8.51
N ARG A 40 2.58 3.55 9.45
CA ARG A 40 1.85 4.18 10.54
C ARG A 40 2.79 4.87 11.53
N VAL A 41 3.91 4.25 11.90
CA VAL A 41 4.88 4.88 12.80
C VAL A 41 5.48 6.13 12.17
N ARG A 42 5.83 6.09 10.88
CA ARG A 42 6.49 7.21 10.19
C ARG A 42 5.54 8.32 9.75
N TRP A 43 4.33 7.95 9.32
CA TRP A 43 3.39 8.85 8.65
C TRP A 43 2.04 8.95 9.34
N GLY A 44 1.75 8.14 10.35
CA GLY A 44 0.49 8.16 11.09
C GLY A 44 0.29 9.46 11.86
N GLU A 45 1.35 10.08 12.36
CA GLU A 45 1.26 11.39 13.02
C GLU A 45 0.97 12.52 12.03
N LYS A 46 1.65 12.53 10.87
CA LYS A 46 1.45 13.56 9.83
C LYS A 46 0.15 13.37 9.04
N TYR A 47 -0.23 12.12 8.77
CA TYR A 47 -1.31 11.77 7.84
C TYR A 47 -2.18 10.62 8.36
N PRO A 48 -2.82 10.74 9.54
CA PRO A 48 -3.58 9.65 10.15
C PRO A 48 -4.71 9.14 9.24
N LYS A 49 -5.45 10.05 8.60
CA LYS A 49 -6.54 9.69 7.65
C LYS A 49 -6.05 8.97 6.40
N VAL A 50 -4.80 9.22 5.99
CA VAL A 50 -4.20 8.53 4.84
C VAL A 50 -3.86 7.10 5.26
N VAL A 51 -3.21 6.95 6.42
CA VAL A 51 -2.82 5.63 6.96
C VAL A 51 -4.05 4.75 7.20
N GLU A 52 -5.10 5.25 7.85
CA GLU A 52 -6.33 4.49 8.11
C GLU A 52 -7.01 3.98 6.82
N LYS A 53 -7.11 4.85 5.80
CA LYS A 53 -7.64 4.48 4.48
C LYS A 53 -6.76 3.42 3.80
N TRP A 54 -5.47 3.41 4.07
CA TRP A 54 -4.53 2.43 3.55
C TRP A 54 -4.57 1.10 4.30
N GLU A 55 -4.72 1.13 5.62
CA GLU A 55 -4.92 -0.06 6.46
C GLU A 55 -6.14 -0.84 5.99
N THR A 56 -7.27 -0.14 5.80
CA THR A 56 -8.52 -0.74 5.29
C THR A 56 -8.34 -1.35 3.89
N LYS A 57 -7.67 -0.63 2.99
CA LYS A 57 -7.42 -1.11 1.62
C LYS A 57 -6.48 -2.30 1.59
N ALA A 58 -5.43 -2.28 2.39
CA ALA A 58 -4.45 -3.34 2.46
C ALA A 58 -5.06 -4.60 3.06
N SER A 59 -5.84 -4.53 4.14
CA SER A 59 -6.60 -5.69 4.64
C SER A 59 -7.55 -6.25 3.58
N ALA A 60 -8.26 -5.40 2.84
CA ALA A 60 -9.09 -5.88 1.73
C ALA A 60 -8.25 -6.58 0.65
N LEU A 61 -7.14 -5.97 0.21
CA LEU A 61 -6.23 -6.55 -0.79
C LEU A 61 -5.61 -7.88 -0.34
N LEU A 62 -5.25 -8.00 0.93
CA LEU A 62 -4.71 -9.22 1.53
C LEU A 62 -5.78 -10.31 1.65
N ALA A 63 -7.02 -9.96 1.96
CA ALA A 63 -8.14 -10.89 1.89
C ALA A 63 -8.34 -11.42 0.46
N PHE A 64 -8.14 -10.58 -0.56
CA PHE A 64 -8.12 -11.02 -1.96
C PHE A 64 -6.89 -11.86 -2.33
N LEU A 65 -5.75 -11.70 -1.65
CA LEU A 65 -4.58 -12.57 -1.86
C LEU A 65 -4.82 -14.01 -1.40
N ASN A 66 -5.76 -14.22 -0.47
CA ASN A 66 -6.20 -15.56 -0.05
C ASN A 66 -7.12 -16.24 -1.07
N HIS A 67 -7.59 -15.50 -2.10
CA HIS A 67 -8.32 -16.07 -3.23
C HIS A 67 -7.38 -16.60 -4.33
N PRO A 68 -7.84 -17.59 -5.13
CA PRO A 68 -6.98 -18.32 -6.06
C PRO A 68 -6.33 -17.44 -7.13
N SER A 69 -5.19 -17.94 -7.60
CA SER A 69 -4.12 -17.32 -8.40
C SER A 69 -4.52 -16.48 -9.61
N GLU A 70 -5.74 -16.65 -10.15
CA GLU A 70 -6.23 -15.89 -11.30
C GLU A 70 -6.41 -14.40 -10.99
N LEU A 71 -6.87 -14.06 -9.78
CA LEU A 71 -7.02 -12.66 -9.36
C LEU A 71 -5.66 -11.98 -9.11
N ARG A 72 -4.65 -12.75 -8.71
CA ARG A 72 -3.29 -12.25 -8.50
C ARG A 72 -2.69 -11.70 -9.79
N ARG A 73 -3.00 -12.31 -10.94
CA ARG A 73 -2.48 -11.89 -12.25
C ARG A 73 -3.00 -10.50 -12.67
N HIS A 74 -4.27 -10.19 -12.37
CA HIS A 74 -4.85 -8.88 -12.64
C HIS A 74 -4.31 -7.77 -11.71
N LEU A 75 -4.14 -8.08 -10.42
CA LEU A 75 -3.48 -7.17 -9.48
C LEU A 75 -2.02 -6.91 -9.92
N TYR A 76 -1.24 -7.97 -10.16
CA TYR A 76 0.16 -7.83 -10.57
C TYR A 76 0.35 -7.06 -11.87
N THR A 77 -0.55 -7.19 -12.85
CA THR A 77 -0.37 -6.50 -14.14
C THR A 77 -0.61 -5.00 -14.01
N ASN A 78 -1.59 -4.59 -13.22
CA ASN A 78 -1.84 -3.17 -12.94
C ASN A 78 -0.82 -2.57 -11.97
N PHE A 79 -0.43 -3.30 -10.92
CA PHE A 79 0.54 -2.81 -9.93
C PHE A 79 1.98 -2.86 -10.43
N ARG A 80 2.41 -3.89 -11.16
CA ARG A 80 3.77 -4.00 -11.72
C ARG A 80 4.04 -2.98 -12.83
N ALA A 81 3.04 -2.66 -13.64
CA ALA A 81 3.13 -1.56 -14.61
C ALA A 81 3.26 -0.20 -13.90
N PHE A 82 2.70 -0.06 -12.70
CA PHE A 82 2.77 1.14 -11.87
C PHE A 82 4.07 1.26 -11.06
N LEU A 83 4.79 0.16 -10.84
CA LEU A 83 6.07 0.10 -10.11
C LEU A 83 7.31 0.28 -11.02
N ARG A 84 7.13 0.23 -12.34
CA ARG A 84 8.22 0.32 -13.34
C ARG A 84 8.36 1.68 -14.04
N LYS A 85 7.54 2.68 -13.71
CA LYS A 85 7.59 4.03 -14.31
C LYS A 85 7.94 5.09 -13.29
#